data_AF-A0A945CNP4-F1
#
_entry.id   AF-A0A945CNP4-F1
#
_cell.length_a   1.000
_cell.length_b   1.000
_cell.length_c   1.000
_cell.angle_alpha   90.00
_cell.angle_beta   90.00
_cell.angle_gamma   90.00
#
_symmetry.space_group_name_H-M   'P 1'
#
loop_
_entity.id
_entity.type
_entity.pdbx_description
1 polymer ?
#
loop_
_entity_poly.entity_id
_entity_poly.type
_entity_poly.pdbx_seq_one_letter_code
_entity_poly.pdbx_strand_id
1 'polypeptide(L)'
;RPHQCTSPAQEFWDLYEGKELTLPDNADYDMEGKAPHLRKSAERWRKGEWTLIEPKTFEAGRLRKLRGYLGAVSQVDHAVGLMLDFLRENGLAENTIVVYGADHGDYACEHGIMEKAPGICSDAITRVPFIWWGPEAFKAGHVAEEIAELVDVPNTLCGLAGLDLLETADGRDISHLLRGESGEVHRVGVTEFAWSKSLRRGKYRLVHYPPDMFPQEYPNGFGELYDLEADPWEMKNLYFDPGFQKIVEEMRLEMLNWLITNTRPGTVLQASNKLAAGSQSVERYHCVTNLDGKIHPDRLREIAGGNYL
;
A
#
# COMPACT_ATOMS: atom_id res chain seq x y z
N ARG A 1 19.16 -4.50 1.94
CA ARG A 1 17.75 -4.95 1.72
C ARG A 1 17.09 -5.09 3.09
N PRO A 2 16.05 -4.30 3.42
CA PRO A 2 15.42 -4.31 4.74
C PRO A 2 14.33 -5.39 4.95
N HIS A 3 14.25 -6.42 4.09
CA HIS A 3 13.37 -7.58 4.30
C HIS A 3 14.06 -8.58 5.24
N GLN A 4 13.30 -9.31 6.07
CA GLN A 4 13.85 -10.37 6.91
C GLN A 4 14.63 -11.44 6.11
N CYS A 5 15.76 -11.95 6.60
CA CYS A 5 16.47 -11.57 7.83
C CYS A 5 17.25 -10.25 7.64
N THR A 6 17.03 -9.29 8.54
CA THR A 6 17.71 -7.99 8.51
C THR A 6 19.14 -8.10 8.99
N SER A 7 20.05 -8.40 8.07
CA SER A 7 21.48 -8.59 8.31
C SER A 7 22.32 -7.64 7.44
N PRO A 8 22.35 -6.33 7.76
CA PRO A 8 23.22 -5.40 7.04
C PRO A 8 24.70 -5.71 7.25
N ALA A 9 25.56 -5.18 6.40
CA ALA A 9 27.01 -5.23 6.64
C ALA A 9 27.38 -4.48 7.93
N GLN A 10 28.49 -4.89 8.55
CA GLN A 10 28.88 -4.41 9.88
C GLN A 10 28.95 -2.88 9.96
N GLU A 11 29.53 -2.22 8.96
CA GLU A 11 29.64 -0.75 8.94
C GLU A 11 28.29 -0.03 9.05
N PHE A 12 27.21 -0.59 8.50
CA PHE A 12 25.86 -0.03 8.59
C PHE A 12 25.12 -0.46 9.85
N TRP A 13 25.42 -1.65 10.38
CA TRP A 13 24.94 -2.08 11.70
C TRP A 13 25.49 -1.16 12.81
N ASP A 14 26.77 -0.79 12.67
CA ASP A 14 27.53 -0.01 13.65
C ASP A 14 27.09 1.46 13.70
N LEU A 15 26.47 2.00 12.64
CA LEU A 15 25.83 3.34 12.65
C LEU A 15 24.81 3.51 13.79
N TYR A 16 24.21 2.40 14.20
CA TYR A 16 23.16 2.35 15.21
C TYR A 16 23.61 1.60 16.50
N GLU A 17 24.87 1.17 16.61
CA GLU A 17 25.41 0.54 17.82
C GLU A 17 25.45 1.52 18.99
N GLY A 18 24.98 1.07 20.16
CA GLY A 18 24.96 1.89 21.36
C GLY A 18 24.13 3.19 21.25
N LYS A 19 23.34 3.35 20.18
CA LYS A 19 22.40 4.46 20.02
C LYS A 19 21.08 4.09 20.65
N GLU A 20 20.46 5.08 21.31
CA GLU A 20 19.07 4.95 21.75
C GLU A 20 18.17 4.96 20.51
N LEU A 21 17.41 3.88 20.32
CA LEU A 21 16.47 3.77 19.21
C LEU A 21 15.08 4.18 19.70
N THR A 22 14.50 5.18 19.03
CA THR A 22 13.12 5.61 19.28
C THR A 22 12.15 4.62 18.64
N LEU A 23 11.23 4.10 19.44
CA LEU A 23 10.12 3.29 18.95
C LEU A 23 8.97 4.22 18.51
N PRO A 24 8.13 3.79 17.55
CA PRO A 24 6.88 4.48 17.22
C PRO A 24 5.95 4.63 18.45
N ASP A 25 5.16 5.70 18.50
CA ASP A 25 4.28 5.97 19.67
C ASP A 25 3.25 4.85 19.92
N ASN A 26 2.84 4.16 18.85
CA ASN A 26 1.90 3.04 18.93
C ASN A 26 2.57 1.67 19.15
N ALA A 27 3.88 1.62 19.42
CA ALA A 27 4.61 0.35 19.55
C ALA A 27 4.11 -0.54 20.70
N ASP A 28 3.59 0.09 21.75
CA ASP A 28 3.04 -0.59 22.94
C ASP A 28 1.50 -0.51 22.99
N TYR A 29 0.84 -0.12 21.90
CA TYR A 29 -0.62 -0.04 21.82
C TYR A 29 -1.28 -1.39 22.13
N ASP A 30 -2.28 -1.43 23.00
CA ASP A 30 -2.92 -2.67 23.47
C ASP A 30 -3.76 -3.40 22.42
N MET A 31 -3.99 -2.76 21.26
CA MET A 31 -4.73 -3.28 20.12
C MET A 31 -6.24 -3.38 20.31
N GLU A 32 -6.82 -2.73 21.33
CA GLU A 32 -8.25 -2.85 21.68
C GLU A 32 -9.20 -2.56 20.50
N GLY A 33 -8.87 -1.57 19.66
CA GLY A 33 -9.70 -1.14 18.52
C GLY A 33 -9.43 -1.88 17.20
N LYS A 34 -8.47 -2.80 17.16
CA LYS A 34 -8.02 -3.47 15.94
C LYS A 34 -8.76 -4.78 15.66
N ALA A 35 -8.81 -5.18 14.39
CA ALA A 35 -9.39 -6.46 14.00
C ALA A 35 -8.80 -7.65 14.79
N PRO A 36 -9.61 -8.69 15.09
CA PRO A 36 -9.17 -9.84 15.90
C PRO A 36 -7.91 -10.54 15.38
N HIS A 37 -7.76 -10.67 14.06
CA HIS A 37 -6.55 -11.28 13.47
C HIS A 37 -5.29 -10.44 13.72
N LEU A 38 -5.44 -9.11 13.78
CA LEU A 38 -4.34 -8.19 14.03
C LEU A 38 -3.91 -8.22 15.50
N ARG A 39 -4.88 -8.22 16.43
CA ARG A 39 -4.64 -8.47 17.86
C ARG A 39 -3.86 -9.77 18.09
N LYS A 40 -4.31 -10.87 17.48
CA LYS A 40 -3.64 -12.17 17.55
C LYS A 40 -2.22 -12.13 16.99
N SER A 41 -1.97 -11.35 15.94
CA SER A 41 -0.61 -11.17 15.38
C SER A 41 0.29 -10.42 16.36
N ALA A 42 -0.18 -9.33 16.96
CA ALA A 42 0.57 -8.57 17.97
C ALA A 42 0.87 -9.42 19.20
N GLU A 43 -0.11 -10.17 19.71
CA GLU A 43 0.09 -11.15 20.79
C GLU A 43 1.17 -12.17 20.45
N ARG A 44 1.15 -12.72 19.22
CA ARG A 44 2.17 -13.68 18.78
C ARG A 44 3.57 -13.06 18.76
N TRP A 45 3.72 -11.85 18.23
CA TRP A 45 5.02 -11.16 18.22
C TRP A 45 5.50 -10.84 19.64
N ARG A 46 4.61 -10.40 20.52
CA ARG A 46 4.90 -10.10 21.94
C ARG A 46 5.38 -11.28 22.76
N LYS A 47 5.07 -12.52 22.35
CA LYS A 47 5.64 -13.72 23.01
C LYS A 47 7.16 -13.85 22.84
N GLY A 48 7.76 -13.18 21.86
CA GLY A 48 9.22 -13.20 21.66
C GLY A 48 9.80 -14.52 21.11
N GLU A 49 8.97 -15.52 20.80
CA GLU A 49 9.38 -16.86 20.35
C GLU A 49 10.17 -16.86 19.01
N TRP A 50 10.10 -15.77 18.27
CA TRP A 50 10.81 -15.53 17.00
C TRP A 50 12.27 -15.08 17.20
N THR A 51 12.67 -14.76 18.44
CA THR A 51 14.02 -14.28 18.74
C THR A 51 15.01 -15.44 18.81
N LEU A 52 16.08 -15.36 18.01
CA LEU A 52 17.07 -16.43 17.91
C LEU A 52 18.28 -16.24 18.86
N ILE A 53 18.53 -15.01 19.30
CA ILE A 53 19.76 -14.60 20.00
C ILE A 53 19.40 -14.04 21.39
N GLU A 54 20.25 -14.32 22.38
CA GLU A 54 20.07 -13.82 23.74
C GLU A 54 20.28 -12.29 23.85
N PRO A 55 19.55 -11.60 24.75
CA PRO A 55 18.41 -12.13 25.50
C PRO A 55 17.20 -12.35 24.57
N LYS A 56 16.52 -13.48 24.74
CA LYS A 56 15.31 -13.87 23.98
C LYS A 56 14.04 -13.25 24.55
N THR A 57 14.04 -11.93 24.73
CA THR A 57 12.86 -11.17 25.15
C THR A 57 12.26 -10.41 23.97
N PHE A 58 10.97 -10.09 24.04
CA PHE A 58 10.31 -9.25 23.04
C PHE A 58 11.03 -7.91 22.87
N GLU A 59 11.39 -7.25 23.98
CA GLU A 59 12.09 -5.97 23.97
C GLU A 59 13.43 -6.04 23.24
N ALA A 60 14.29 -6.98 23.62
CA ALA A 60 15.59 -7.12 22.98
C ALA A 60 15.45 -7.58 21.52
N GLY A 61 14.46 -8.43 21.24
CA GLY A 61 14.11 -8.84 19.88
C GLY A 61 13.75 -7.65 19.00
N ARG A 62 12.78 -6.83 19.43
CA ARG A 62 12.23 -5.72 18.63
C ARG A 62 13.27 -4.65 18.37
N LEU A 63 14.08 -4.30 19.38
CA LEU A 63 15.18 -3.35 19.22
C LEU A 63 16.26 -3.87 18.27
N ARG A 64 16.64 -5.16 18.36
CA ARG A 64 17.57 -5.77 17.40
C ARG A 64 17.00 -5.78 15.98
N LYS A 65 15.71 -6.09 15.81
CA LYS A 65 15.06 -6.05 14.49
C LYS A 65 15.09 -4.63 13.93
N LEU A 66 14.63 -3.64 14.71
CA LEU A 66 14.60 -2.24 14.30
C LEU A 66 15.99 -1.75 13.91
N ARG A 67 17.00 -2.07 14.70
CA ARG A 67 18.39 -1.77 14.38
C ARG A 67 18.83 -2.36 13.04
N GLY A 68 18.58 -3.65 12.85
CA GLY A 68 18.92 -4.33 11.59
C GLY A 68 18.17 -3.73 10.40
N TYR A 69 16.92 -3.33 10.60
CA TYR A 69 16.10 -2.65 9.59
C TYR A 69 16.72 -1.30 9.20
N LEU A 70 17.03 -0.44 10.17
CA LEU A 70 17.65 0.87 9.94
C LEU A 70 19.03 0.76 9.28
N GLY A 71 19.86 -0.19 9.74
CA GLY A 71 21.15 -0.49 9.09
C GLY A 71 20.97 -0.97 7.66
N ALA A 72 19.97 -1.80 7.39
CA ALA A 72 19.67 -2.28 6.04
C ALA A 72 19.11 -1.19 5.12
N VAL A 73 18.40 -0.19 5.67
CA VAL A 73 17.98 1.02 4.96
C VAL A 73 19.19 1.88 4.62
N SER A 74 20.08 2.17 5.58
CA SER A 74 21.33 2.91 5.33
C SER A 74 22.22 2.24 4.29
N GLN A 75 22.30 0.92 4.30
CA GLN A 75 23.05 0.17 3.29
C GLN A 75 22.44 0.32 1.89
N VAL A 76 21.11 0.33 1.79
CA VAL A 76 20.42 0.56 0.50
C VAL A 76 20.62 2.00 0.05
N ASP A 77 20.53 2.97 0.95
CA ASP A 77 20.80 4.38 0.67
C ASP A 77 22.21 4.58 0.09
N HIS A 78 23.23 3.98 0.72
CA HIS A 78 24.60 4.00 0.20
C HIS A 78 24.69 3.40 -1.22
N ALA A 79 24.04 2.26 -1.46
CA ALA A 79 24.02 1.63 -2.78
C ALA A 79 23.30 2.47 -3.85
N VAL A 80 22.23 3.19 -3.47
CA VAL A 80 21.56 4.16 -4.35
C VAL A 80 22.50 5.32 -4.67
N GLY A 81 23.25 5.82 -3.69
CA GLY A 81 24.29 6.83 -3.91
C GLY A 81 25.31 6.40 -4.97
N LEU A 82 25.86 5.19 -4.84
CA LEU A 82 26.79 4.62 -5.83
C LEU A 82 26.20 4.54 -7.24
N MET A 83 24.92 4.15 -7.35
CA MET A 83 24.22 4.10 -8.65
C MET A 83 24.07 5.51 -9.25
N LEU A 84 23.67 6.50 -8.44
CA LEU A 84 23.50 7.88 -8.91
C LEU A 84 24.84 8.51 -9.31
N ASP A 85 25.91 8.25 -8.57
CA ASP A 85 27.26 8.72 -8.91
C ASP A 85 27.75 8.09 -10.21
N PHE A 86 27.52 6.78 -10.40
CA PHE A 86 27.82 6.12 -11.67
C PHE A 86 27.11 6.78 -12.87
N LEU A 87 25.82 7.13 -12.72
CA LEU A 87 25.08 7.83 -13.79
C LEU A 87 25.70 9.20 -14.11
N ARG A 88 26.18 9.95 -13.10
CA ARG A 88 26.81 11.26 -13.28
C ARG A 88 28.19 11.14 -13.92
N GLU A 89 29.05 10.27 -13.39
CA GLU A 89 30.43 10.09 -13.85
C GLU A 89 30.51 9.61 -15.30
N ASN A 90 29.49 8.90 -15.78
CA ASN A 90 29.42 8.39 -17.15
C ASN A 90 28.57 9.25 -18.09
N GLY A 91 28.12 10.43 -17.66
CA GLY A 91 27.31 11.33 -18.50
C GLY A 91 25.94 10.77 -18.90
N LEU A 92 25.40 9.82 -18.12
CA LEU A 92 24.10 9.19 -18.35
C LEU A 92 22.95 9.89 -17.62
N ALA A 93 23.28 10.69 -16.61
CA ALA A 93 22.34 11.35 -15.71
C ALA A 93 21.27 12.19 -16.43
N GLU A 94 21.64 12.92 -17.46
CA GLU A 94 20.75 13.85 -18.18
C GLU A 94 19.65 13.14 -18.99
N ASN A 95 19.87 11.88 -19.35
CA ASN A 95 18.93 11.08 -20.16
C ASN A 95 18.40 9.86 -19.41
N THR A 96 18.37 9.92 -18.08
CA THR A 96 17.90 8.81 -17.23
C THR A 96 16.84 9.30 -16.25
N ILE A 97 15.68 8.64 -16.25
CA ILE A 97 14.68 8.77 -15.19
C ILE A 97 14.98 7.71 -14.13
N VAL A 98 15.03 8.11 -12.86
CA VAL A 98 15.14 7.21 -11.72
C VAL A 98 13.83 7.25 -10.94
N VAL A 99 13.25 6.08 -10.71
CA VAL A 99 12.07 5.89 -9.86
C VAL A 99 12.49 5.09 -8.64
N TYR A 100 12.29 5.66 -7.45
CA TYR A 100 12.56 5.00 -6.19
C TYR A 100 11.26 4.76 -5.43
N GLY A 101 11.00 3.53 -5.02
CA GLY A 101 9.89 3.20 -4.16
C GLY A 101 10.03 1.85 -3.48
N ALA A 102 8.97 1.41 -2.81
CA ALA A 102 8.89 0.11 -2.15
C ALA A 102 7.61 -0.61 -2.58
N ASP A 103 7.61 -1.94 -2.58
CA ASP A 103 6.44 -2.78 -2.86
C ASP A 103 5.41 -2.70 -1.72
N HIS A 104 5.89 -2.58 -0.49
CA HIS A 104 5.11 -2.32 0.72
C HIS A 104 6.05 -1.85 1.86
N GLY A 105 5.48 -1.45 2.99
CA GLY A 105 6.22 -1.11 4.21
C GLY A 105 6.48 -2.29 5.16
N ASP A 106 6.93 -2.00 6.37
CA ASP A 106 7.07 -2.93 7.50
C ASP A 106 6.55 -2.19 8.72
N TYR A 107 5.80 -2.85 9.60
CA TYR A 107 5.39 -2.24 10.85
C TYR A 107 6.58 -1.75 11.68
N ALA A 108 7.75 -2.40 11.56
CA ALA A 108 8.98 -1.94 12.19
C ALA A 108 8.81 -1.59 13.68
N CYS A 109 8.02 -2.40 14.40
CA CYS A 109 7.60 -2.28 15.80
C CYS A 109 6.32 -1.48 16.08
N GLU A 110 5.74 -0.79 15.10
CA GLU A 110 4.40 -0.23 15.21
C GLU A 110 3.40 -1.31 15.62
N HIS A 111 2.47 -0.96 16.52
CA HIS A 111 1.49 -1.89 17.09
C HIS A 111 2.10 -3.12 17.80
N GLY A 112 3.40 -3.10 18.08
CA GLY A 112 4.14 -4.25 18.63
C GLY A 112 4.32 -5.38 17.62
N ILE A 113 4.21 -5.09 16.32
CA ILE A 113 4.26 -6.05 15.22
C ILE A 113 5.56 -5.86 14.44
N MET A 114 6.04 -6.98 13.91
CA MET A 114 7.14 -7.03 12.96
C MET A 114 6.63 -7.55 11.63
N GLU A 115 7.32 -7.16 10.55
CA GLU A 115 7.01 -7.55 9.18
C GLU A 115 5.68 -6.93 8.72
N LYS A 116 5.24 -7.36 7.55
CA LYS A 116 3.85 -7.33 7.15
C LYS A 116 3.08 -8.45 7.85
N ALA A 117 2.04 -8.11 8.62
CA ALA A 117 1.06 -9.10 9.03
C ALA A 117 -0.04 -9.23 7.94
N PRO A 118 -0.66 -10.41 7.77
CA PRO A 118 -1.56 -10.68 6.65
C PRO A 118 -2.92 -9.98 6.82
N GLY A 119 -3.49 -9.44 5.74
CA GLY A 119 -4.82 -8.81 5.76
C GLY A 119 -4.87 -7.35 6.19
N ILE A 120 -3.75 -6.64 6.10
CA ILE A 120 -3.52 -5.37 6.79
C ILE A 120 -3.35 -4.20 5.84
N CYS A 121 -3.83 -3.04 6.29
CA CYS A 121 -3.85 -1.84 5.47
C CYS A 121 -3.44 -0.55 6.17
N SER A 122 -2.64 -0.61 7.23
CA SER A 122 -2.09 0.59 7.91
C SER A 122 -1.17 1.41 6.97
N ASP A 123 -0.96 2.70 7.27
CA ASP A 123 0.01 3.55 6.57
C ASP A 123 1.42 2.95 6.66
N ALA A 124 1.77 2.31 7.78
CA ALA A 124 3.04 1.61 7.98
C ALA A 124 3.33 0.53 6.92
N ILE A 125 2.29 0.00 6.25
CA ILE A 125 2.42 -1.03 5.23
C ILE A 125 2.08 -0.50 3.83
N THR A 126 1.08 0.38 3.72
CA THR A 126 0.50 0.76 2.42
C THR A 126 0.98 2.11 1.89
N ARG A 127 1.53 2.98 2.75
CA ARG A 127 2.12 4.25 2.34
C ARG A 127 3.62 4.06 2.15
N VAL A 128 4.04 3.97 0.90
CA VAL A 128 5.43 3.71 0.51
C VAL A 128 6.14 4.99 0.07
N PRO A 129 7.47 5.06 0.15
CA PRO A 129 8.22 6.09 -0.57
C PRO A 129 7.92 5.98 -2.06
N PHE A 130 7.74 7.11 -2.73
CA PHE A 130 7.54 7.17 -4.18
C PHE A 130 8.17 8.43 -4.75
N ILE A 131 9.45 8.34 -5.10
CA ILE A 131 10.30 9.46 -5.50
C ILE A 131 10.66 9.29 -6.97
N TRP A 132 10.47 10.35 -7.74
CA TRP A 132 10.88 10.43 -9.14
C TRP A 132 11.99 11.46 -9.29
N TRP A 133 13.03 11.09 -10.02
CA TRP A 133 14.15 11.96 -10.34
C TRP A 133 14.45 11.90 -11.83
N GLY A 134 14.65 13.06 -12.43
CA GLY A 134 14.96 13.23 -13.83
C GLY A 134 15.37 14.68 -14.04
N PRO A 135 16.67 14.97 -14.22
CA PRO A 135 17.15 16.33 -14.46
C PRO A 135 16.41 16.96 -15.63
N GLU A 136 15.98 18.22 -15.46
CA GLU A 136 15.22 19.01 -16.46
C GLU A 136 13.84 18.45 -16.87
N ALA A 137 13.54 17.18 -16.58
CA ALA A 137 12.25 16.56 -16.86
C ALA A 137 11.17 16.92 -15.81
N PHE A 138 11.57 17.06 -14.54
CA PHE A 138 10.66 17.22 -13.39
C PHE A 138 11.00 18.46 -12.55
N LYS A 139 10.03 18.91 -11.75
CA LYS A 139 10.22 20.04 -10.83
C LYS A 139 10.98 19.58 -9.59
N ALA A 140 12.24 20.00 -9.47
CA ALA A 140 13.08 19.66 -8.32
C ALA A 140 12.47 20.14 -6.99
N GLY A 141 12.50 19.26 -5.98
CA GLY A 141 12.01 19.55 -4.63
C GLY A 141 10.49 19.67 -4.50
N HIS A 142 9.73 19.37 -5.56
CA HIS A 142 8.28 19.35 -5.48
C HIS A 142 7.78 18.13 -4.69
N VAL A 143 6.79 18.35 -3.83
CA VAL A 143 6.07 17.31 -3.10
C VAL A 143 4.62 17.37 -3.58
N ALA A 144 4.14 16.29 -4.19
CA ALA A 144 2.74 16.09 -4.52
C ALA A 144 2.00 15.49 -3.31
N GLU A 145 0.82 16.03 -3.00
CA GLU A 145 -0.02 15.56 -1.88
C GLU A 145 -1.21 14.71 -2.37
N GLU A 146 -1.44 14.69 -3.68
CA GLU A 146 -2.44 13.87 -4.35
C GLU A 146 -2.17 12.37 -4.13
N ILE A 147 -3.25 11.58 -4.19
CA ILE A 147 -3.14 10.13 -4.13
C ILE A 147 -2.51 9.62 -5.44
N ALA A 148 -1.35 8.99 -5.30
CA ALA A 148 -0.68 8.23 -6.36
C ALA A 148 -0.50 6.77 -5.90
N GLU A 149 -0.55 5.85 -6.84
CA GLU A 149 -0.45 4.41 -6.58
C GLU A 149 0.72 3.81 -7.38
N LEU A 150 1.33 2.73 -6.89
CA LEU A 150 2.42 2.05 -7.62
C LEU A 150 1.98 1.54 -9.01
N VAL A 151 0.69 1.29 -9.19
CA VAL A 151 0.11 0.88 -10.49
C VAL A 151 0.17 2.00 -11.54
N ASP A 152 0.44 3.25 -11.15
CA ASP A 152 0.60 4.40 -12.06
C ASP A 152 1.96 4.40 -12.79
N VAL A 153 2.95 3.70 -12.26
CA VAL A 153 4.33 3.68 -12.81
C VAL A 153 4.36 3.31 -14.30
N PRO A 154 3.71 2.24 -14.78
CA PRO A 154 3.79 1.84 -16.18
C PRO A 154 3.25 2.89 -17.14
N ASN A 155 2.06 3.46 -16.88
CA ASN A 155 1.45 4.46 -17.75
C ASN A 155 2.21 5.79 -17.70
N THR A 156 2.77 6.15 -16.54
CA THR A 156 3.64 7.32 -16.41
C THR A 156 4.93 7.14 -17.23
N LEU A 157 5.56 5.97 -17.20
CA LEU A 157 6.73 5.68 -18.03
C LEU A 157 6.41 5.68 -19.53
N CYS A 158 5.26 5.13 -19.95
CA CYS A 158 4.80 5.22 -21.34
C CYS A 158 4.65 6.68 -21.79
N GLY A 159 3.93 7.49 -21.01
CA GLY A 159 3.72 8.91 -21.32
C GLY A 159 5.03 9.68 -21.42
N LEU A 160 5.97 9.45 -20.50
CA LEU A 160 7.29 10.07 -20.52
C LEU A 160 8.17 9.61 -21.69
N ALA A 161 8.00 8.37 -22.16
CA ALA A 161 8.72 7.83 -23.31
C ALA A 161 8.07 8.19 -24.66
N GLY A 162 6.93 8.89 -24.67
CA GLY A 162 6.17 9.18 -25.88
C GLY A 162 5.53 7.93 -26.52
N LEU A 163 5.26 6.91 -25.71
CA LEU A 163 4.57 5.69 -26.11
C LEU A 163 3.07 5.80 -25.80
N ASP A 164 2.28 4.97 -26.48
CA ASP A 164 0.87 4.81 -26.14
C ASP A 164 0.70 4.25 -24.72
N LEU A 165 -0.34 4.71 -24.02
CA LEU A 165 -0.67 4.22 -22.69
C LEU A 165 -1.17 2.77 -22.75
N LEU A 166 -0.89 2.01 -21.71
CA LEU A 166 -1.35 0.63 -21.58
C LEU A 166 -2.84 0.62 -21.23
N GLU A 167 -3.69 0.31 -22.23
CA GLU A 167 -5.15 0.21 -22.05
C GLU A 167 -5.57 -0.81 -20.98
N THR A 168 -4.73 -1.81 -20.70
CA THR A 168 -4.98 -2.87 -19.72
C THR A 168 -4.43 -2.56 -18.33
N ALA A 169 -3.72 -1.44 -18.14
CA ALA A 169 -3.25 -1.01 -16.83
C ALA A 169 -4.33 -0.19 -16.12
N ASP A 170 -4.56 -0.47 -14.82
CA ASP A 170 -5.52 0.29 -14.01
C ASP A 170 -4.96 1.65 -13.54
N GLY A 171 -3.63 1.83 -13.60
CA GLY A 171 -2.98 3.08 -13.21
C GLY A 171 -3.06 4.19 -14.26
N ARG A 172 -2.74 5.40 -13.85
CA ARG A 172 -2.80 6.62 -14.66
C ARG A 172 -1.40 7.19 -14.91
N ASP A 173 -1.29 8.02 -15.93
CA ASP A 173 -0.09 8.85 -16.10
C ASP A 173 -0.14 10.00 -15.08
N ILE A 174 0.89 10.07 -14.22
CA ILE A 174 1.04 11.10 -13.19
C ILE A 174 2.11 12.15 -13.53
N SER A 175 2.59 12.17 -14.77
CA SER A 175 3.70 13.03 -15.19
C SER A 175 3.43 14.54 -15.00
N HIS A 176 2.17 14.99 -14.99
CA HIS A 176 1.82 16.38 -14.66
C HIS A 176 2.19 16.72 -13.21
N LEU A 177 1.94 15.82 -12.26
CA LEU A 177 2.37 15.99 -10.87
C LEU A 177 3.89 16.10 -10.77
N LEU A 178 4.63 15.27 -11.53
CA LEU A 178 6.10 15.29 -11.54
C LEU A 178 6.66 16.63 -12.08
N ARG A 179 5.92 17.30 -12.97
CA ARG A 179 6.26 18.64 -13.49
C ARG A 179 5.83 19.78 -12.55
N GLY A 180 5.22 19.45 -11.42
CA GLY A 180 4.80 20.41 -10.41
C GLY A 180 3.48 21.09 -10.69
N GLU A 181 2.68 20.51 -11.58
CA GLU A 181 1.30 20.87 -11.81
C GLU A 181 0.41 20.15 -10.78
N SER A 182 -0.72 20.75 -10.43
CA SER A 182 -1.71 20.14 -9.53
C SER A 182 -2.81 19.44 -10.34
N GLY A 183 -3.39 18.39 -9.79
CA GLY A 183 -4.58 17.79 -10.38
C GLY A 183 -4.85 16.38 -9.86
N GLU A 184 -6.09 16.12 -9.44
CA GLU A 184 -6.49 14.82 -8.90
C GLU A 184 -6.20 13.69 -9.92
N VAL A 185 -5.30 12.80 -9.55
CA VAL A 185 -5.05 11.55 -10.29
C VAL A 185 -6.11 10.53 -9.90
N HIS A 186 -6.19 10.25 -8.59
CA HIS A 186 -7.14 9.33 -8.01
C HIS A 186 -7.93 10.02 -6.90
N ARG A 187 -9.25 9.87 -6.94
CA ARG A 187 -10.16 10.31 -5.87
C ARG A 187 -9.98 9.48 -4.59
N VAL A 188 -9.61 8.21 -4.77
CA VAL A 188 -9.41 7.23 -3.69
C VAL A 188 -8.18 6.40 -3.98
N GLY A 189 -7.45 6.02 -2.94
CA GLY A 189 -6.37 5.03 -3.03
C GLY A 189 -6.85 3.70 -2.46
N VAL A 190 -6.62 2.59 -3.15
CA VAL A 190 -7.11 1.27 -2.75
C VAL A 190 -5.99 0.27 -2.61
N THR A 191 -6.02 -0.48 -1.51
CA THR A 191 -5.14 -1.63 -1.29
C THR A 191 -5.97 -2.87 -1.04
N GLU A 192 -5.64 -3.95 -1.73
CA GLU A 192 -6.33 -5.22 -1.57
C GLU A 192 -5.45 -6.28 -0.89
N PHE A 193 -6.07 -7.05 0.00
CA PHE A 193 -5.58 -8.35 0.41
C PHE A 193 -6.66 -9.41 0.10
N ALA A 194 -6.31 -10.70 0.12
CA ALA A 194 -7.22 -11.78 -0.28
C ALA A 194 -8.60 -11.73 0.40
N TRP A 195 -8.67 -11.28 1.66
CA TRP A 195 -9.89 -11.19 2.46
C TRP A 195 -10.14 -9.81 3.08
N SER A 196 -9.37 -8.78 2.75
CA SER A 196 -9.61 -7.41 3.24
C SER A 196 -9.34 -6.39 2.15
N LYS A 197 -9.94 -5.21 2.30
CA LYS A 197 -9.78 -4.09 1.37
C LYS A 197 -9.62 -2.81 2.19
N SER A 198 -8.73 -1.93 1.77
CA SER A 198 -8.60 -0.60 2.35
C SER A 198 -8.76 0.46 1.31
N LEU A 199 -9.42 1.54 1.72
CA LEU A 199 -9.65 2.72 0.91
C LEU A 199 -9.21 3.95 1.66
N ARG A 200 -8.33 4.74 1.04
CA ARG A 200 -7.89 6.06 1.46
C ARG A 200 -8.69 7.11 0.69
N ARG A 201 -9.30 8.07 1.40
CA ARG A 201 -9.97 9.24 0.80
C ARG A 201 -9.69 10.46 1.67
N GLY A 202 -8.87 11.38 1.15
CA GLY A 202 -8.36 12.50 1.93
C GLY A 202 -7.67 12.00 3.20
N LYS A 203 -8.10 12.52 4.36
CA LYS A 203 -7.58 12.11 5.67
C LYS A 203 -8.11 10.78 6.19
N TYR A 204 -9.18 10.23 5.61
CA TYR A 204 -9.80 9.03 6.15
C TYR A 204 -9.26 7.76 5.50
N ARG A 205 -9.07 6.73 6.31
CA ARG A 205 -8.90 5.35 5.86
C ARG A 205 -10.03 4.47 6.36
N LEU A 206 -10.65 3.74 5.46
CA LEU A 206 -11.59 2.66 5.75
C LEU A 206 -10.90 1.31 5.50
N VAL A 207 -10.99 0.37 6.44
CA VAL A 207 -10.64 -1.04 6.23
C VAL A 207 -11.91 -1.87 6.31
N HIS A 208 -12.18 -2.60 5.24
CA HIS A 208 -13.33 -3.47 5.09
C HIS A 208 -12.91 -4.94 5.20
N TYR A 209 -13.68 -5.68 6.00
CA TYR A 209 -13.62 -7.13 6.14
C TYR A 209 -14.97 -7.75 5.77
N PRO A 210 -14.99 -8.99 5.26
CA PRO A 210 -16.21 -9.76 5.07
C PRO A 210 -17.03 -9.81 6.37
N PRO A 211 -18.36 -9.64 6.32
CA PRO A 211 -19.21 -9.61 7.52
C PRO A 211 -19.03 -10.82 8.42
N ASP A 212 -18.85 -12.00 7.83
CA ASP A 212 -18.73 -13.27 8.55
C ASP A 212 -17.29 -13.64 8.92
N MET A 213 -16.34 -12.70 8.83
CA MET A 213 -14.93 -12.99 9.12
C MET A 213 -14.66 -13.19 10.62
N PHE A 214 -15.42 -12.51 11.49
CA PHE A 214 -15.24 -12.54 12.95
C PHE A 214 -16.54 -12.77 13.73
N PRO A 215 -17.32 -13.83 13.42
CA PRO A 215 -18.70 -13.95 13.89
C PRO A 215 -18.84 -14.16 15.40
N GLN A 216 -17.78 -14.64 16.08
CA GLN A 216 -17.81 -14.86 17.53
C GLN A 216 -17.75 -13.55 18.33
N GLU A 217 -17.04 -12.55 17.83
CA GLU A 217 -16.84 -11.27 18.52
C GLU A 217 -17.67 -10.15 17.89
N TYR A 218 -17.85 -10.20 16.57
CA TYR A 218 -18.58 -9.23 15.77
C TYR A 218 -19.62 -9.93 14.90
N PRO A 219 -20.73 -10.42 15.49
CA PRO A 219 -21.77 -11.16 14.75
C PRO A 219 -22.48 -10.31 13.68
N ASN A 220 -22.36 -8.98 13.74
CA ASN A 220 -22.91 -8.04 12.77
C ASN A 220 -21.84 -7.46 11.82
N GLY A 221 -20.66 -8.08 11.76
CA GLY A 221 -19.52 -7.62 10.97
C GLY A 221 -18.63 -6.61 11.67
N PHE A 222 -17.41 -6.47 11.15
CA PHE A 222 -16.37 -5.59 11.67
C PHE A 222 -15.75 -4.76 10.55
N GLY A 223 -15.33 -3.55 10.89
CA GLY A 223 -14.55 -2.68 10.03
C GLY A 223 -13.70 -1.73 10.85
N GLU A 224 -12.83 -1.00 10.16
CA GLU A 224 -12.00 0.02 10.78
C GLU A 224 -12.13 1.33 10.02
N LEU A 225 -12.22 2.44 10.76
CA LEU A 225 -12.18 3.79 10.20
C LEU A 225 -11.19 4.61 11.02
N TYR A 226 -10.25 5.28 10.36
CA TYR A 226 -9.27 6.16 10.99
C TYR A 226 -9.29 7.54 10.35
N ASP A 227 -9.21 8.58 11.18
CA ASP A 227 -8.89 9.95 10.76
C ASP A 227 -7.39 10.14 10.92
N LEU A 228 -6.64 10.09 9.82
CA LEU A 228 -5.18 10.04 9.82
C LEU A 228 -4.52 11.41 10.08
N GLU A 229 -5.29 12.49 10.07
CA GLU A 229 -4.80 13.79 10.55
C GLU A 229 -4.87 13.89 12.08
N ALA A 230 -5.97 13.39 12.66
CA ALA A 230 -6.18 13.41 14.10
C ALA A 230 -5.47 12.26 14.83
N ASP A 231 -5.29 11.13 14.15
CA ASP A 231 -4.72 9.90 14.66
C ASP A 231 -3.80 9.26 13.59
N PRO A 232 -2.60 9.82 13.38
CA PRO A 232 -1.64 9.33 12.39
C PRO A 232 -1.13 7.91 12.70
N TRP A 233 -1.33 7.44 13.93
CA TRP A 233 -0.89 6.15 14.42
C TRP A 233 -1.99 5.06 14.39
N GLU A 234 -3.17 5.41 13.88
CA GLU A 234 -4.29 4.50 13.65
C GLU A 234 -4.72 3.71 14.90
N MET A 235 -4.72 4.34 16.07
CA MET A 235 -5.08 3.68 17.34
C MET A 235 -6.57 3.77 17.68
N LYS A 236 -7.28 4.80 17.22
CA LYS A 236 -8.69 5.03 17.52
C LYS A 236 -9.57 4.63 16.34
N ASN A 237 -10.15 3.44 16.43
CA ASN A 237 -11.13 2.98 15.45
C ASN A 237 -12.47 3.72 15.61
N LEU A 238 -12.85 4.50 14.60
CA LEU A 238 -14.07 5.31 14.53
C LEU A 238 -15.25 4.57 13.85
N TYR A 239 -15.05 3.33 13.39
CA TYR A 239 -16.03 2.62 12.57
C TYR A 239 -17.39 2.44 13.25
N PHE A 240 -17.40 2.26 14.58
CA PHE A 240 -18.62 2.09 15.38
C PHE A 240 -19.12 3.38 16.01
N ASP A 241 -18.43 4.51 15.80
CA ASP A 241 -18.84 5.79 16.35
C ASP A 241 -20.07 6.32 15.58
N PRO A 242 -21.21 6.58 16.25
CA PRO A 242 -22.42 7.11 15.61
C PRO A 242 -22.18 8.40 14.82
N GLY A 243 -21.22 9.24 15.26
CA GLY A 243 -20.87 10.50 14.60
C GLY A 243 -20.19 10.33 13.24
N PHE A 244 -19.63 9.14 12.97
CA PHE A 244 -18.87 8.84 11.76
C PHE A 244 -19.58 7.89 10.80
N GLN A 245 -20.79 7.43 11.11
CA GLN A 245 -21.52 6.46 10.27
C GLN A 245 -21.74 6.95 8.84
N LYS A 246 -22.02 8.25 8.67
CA LYS A 246 -22.13 8.83 7.32
C LYS A 246 -20.84 8.69 6.51
N ILE A 247 -19.68 8.88 7.15
CA ILE A 247 -18.36 8.74 6.50
C ILE A 247 -18.10 7.27 6.16
N VAL A 248 -18.42 6.35 7.08
CA VAL A 248 -18.33 4.90 6.83
C VAL A 248 -19.17 4.51 5.61
N GLU A 249 -20.43 4.94 5.55
CA GLU A 249 -21.33 4.66 4.43
C GLU A 249 -20.80 5.23 3.11
N GLU A 250 -20.36 6.50 3.09
CA GLU A 250 -19.77 7.12 1.92
C GLU A 250 -18.53 6.36 1.43
N MET A 251 -17.60 6.02 2.32
CA MET A 251 -16.37 5.30 1.95
C MET A 251 -16.64 3.86 1.52
N ARG A 252 -17.65 3.19 2.08
CA ARG A 252 -18.09 1.87 1.62
C ARG A 252 -18.71 1.94 0.22
N LEU A 253 -19.46 2.99 -0.08
CA LEU A 253 -19.99 3.22 -1.44
C LEU A 253 -18.86 3.51 -2.44
N GLU A 254 -17.84 4.28 -2.05
CA GLU A 254 -16.64 4.50 -2.88
C GLU A 254 -15.88 3.20 -3.13
N MET A 255 -15.72 2.36 -2.09
CA MET A 255 -15.11 1.04 -2.22
C MET A 255 -15.91 0.17 -3.19
N LEU A 256 -17.23 0.13 -3.05
CA LEU A 256 -18.10 -0.63 -3.95
C LEU A 256 -17.98 -0.12 -5.38
N ASN A 257 -18.01 1.21 -5.58
CA ASN A 257 -17.84 1.82 -6.88
C ASN A 257 -16.49 1.43 -7.50
N TRP A 258 -15.39 1.53 -6.75
CA TRP A 258 -14.08 1.10 -7.22
C TRP A 258 -14.07 -0.39 -7.59
N LEU A 259 -14.66 -1.26 -6.76
CA LEU A 259 -14.70 -2.71 -6.98
C LEU A 259 -15.45 -3.12 -8.27
N ILE A 260 -16.47 -2.35 -8.68
CA ILE A 260 -17.26 -2.65 -9.88
C ILE A 260 -16.76 -1.93 -11.13
N THR A 261 -15.99 -0.84 -10.99
CA THR A 261 -15.43 -0.09 -12.13
C THR A 261 -14.01 -0.49 -12.49
N ASN A 262 -13.23 -0.99 -11.55
CA ASN A 262 -11.86 -1.44 -11.83
C ASN A 262 -11.83 -2.83 -12.45
N THR A 263 -10.90 -3.00 -13.38
CA THR A 263 -10.73 -4.24 -14.10
C THR A 263 -10.18 -5.27 -13.12
N ARG A 264 -10.88 -6.39 -12.93
CA ARG A 264 -10.24 -7.58 -12.38
C ARG A 264 -9.81 -8.40 -13.60
N PRO A 265 -8.56 -8.29 -14.08
CA PRO A 265 -8.08 -9.30 -15.00
C PRO A 265 -8.28 -10.62 -14.27
N GLY A 266 -9.15 -11.48 -14.79
CA GLY A 266 -9.32 -12.80 -14.24
C GLY A 266 -7.94 -13.41 -14.25
N THR A 267 -7.30 -13.53 -13.07
CA THR A 267 -6.05 -14.27 -12.93
C THR A 267 -6.41 -15.75 -12.99
N VAL A 268 -6.98 -16.15 -14.11
CA VAL A 268 -7.14 -17.53 -14.50
C VAL A 268 -5.79 -17.91 -15.06
N LEU A 269 -4.81 -18.07 -14.18
CA LEU A 269 -3.89 -19.18 -14.34
C LEU A 269 -4.73 -20.44 -14.16
N GLN A 270 -5.55 -20.78 -15.17
CA GLN A 270 -5.69 -22.19 -15.46
C GLN A 270 -4.26 -22.61 -15.78
N ALA A 271 -3.70 -23.50 -14.97
CA ALA A 271 -2.53 -24.26 -15.34
C ALA A 271 -2.87 -25.08 -16.60
N SER A 272 -2.90 -24.43 -17.76
CA SER A 272 -3.04 -25.08 -19.05
C SER A 272 -1.87 -24.61 -19.90
N ASN A 273 -0.94 -25.54 -20.10
CA ASN A 273 0.13 -25.43 -21.07
C ASN A 273 -0.48 -25.16 -22.45
N LYS A 274 -0.53 -23.90 -22.88
CA LYS A 274 -0.48 -23.43 -24.28
C LYS A 274 -0.65 -21.91 -24.32
N LEU A 275 0.44 -21.21 -24.60
CA LEU A 275 0.41 -19.88 -25.19
C LEU A 275 -0.32 -20.00 -26.54
N ALA A 276 -1.55 -19.49 -26.62
CA ALA A 276 -2.27 -19.35 -27.89
C ALA A 276 -2.38 -17.86 -28.23
N ALA A 277 -2.04 -17.56 -29.48
CA ALA A 277 -1.96 -16.25 -30.07
C ALA A 277 -3.31 -15.50 -30.10
N GLY A 278 -3.22 -14.18 -30.28
CA GLY A 278 -4.28 -13.20 -30.07
C GLY A 278 -5.62 -13.47 -30.75
N SER A 279 -6.68 -13.25 -29.98
CA SER A 279 -7.92 -12.61 -30.41
C SER A 279 -8.66 -12.08 -29.17
N GLN A 280 -9.12 -10.83 -29.23
CA GLN A 280 -9.78 -10.10 -28.14
C GLN A 280 -11.31 -10.03 -28.39
N SER A 281 -12.07 -11.08 -28.07
CA SER A 281 -13.52 -10.95 -27.79
C SER A 281 -14.14 -12.23 -27.21
N VAL A 282 -15.08 -12.09 -26.26
CA VAL A 282 -15.98 -13.15 -25.79
C VAL A 282 -17.35 -12.54 -25.42
N GLU A 283 -18.44 -13.16 -25.85
CA GLU A 283 -19.83 -12.78 -25.53
C GLU A 283 -20.40 -13.70 -24.43
N ARG A 284 -21.03 -13.17 -23.36
CA ARG A 284 -21.62 -13.98 -22.27
C ARG A 284 -22.93 -13.43 -21.67
N TYR A 285 -23.95 -14.30 -21.66
CA TYR A 285 -25.16 -14.30 -20.81
C TYR A 285 -25.92 -12.98 -20.61
N HIS A 286 -26.57 -12.47 -21.68
CA HIS A 286 -27.61 -11.42 -21.62
C HIS A 286 -27.27 -10.09 -20.90
N CYS A 287 -26.01 -9.84 -20.55
CA CYS A 287 -25.52 -8.54 -20.10
C CYS A 287 -24.52 -8.00 -21.12
N VAL A 288 -24.81 -6.81 -21.66
CA VAL A 288 -23.90 -6.11 -22.57
C VAL A 288 -22.85 -5.41 -21.72
N THR A 289 -21.66 -5.97 -21.67
CA THR A 289 -20.45 -5.37 -21.06
C THR A 289 -19.58 -4.76 -22.15
N ASN A 290 -18.69 -3.84 -21.77
CA ASN A 290 -17.63 -3.36 -22.66
C ASN A 290 -16.64 -4.50 -23.00
N LEU A 291 -15.75 -4.29 -23.97
CA LEU A 291 -14.77 -5.30 -24.44
C LEU A 291 -13.82 -5.81 -23.33
N ASP A 292 -13.67 -5.05 -22.26
CA ASP A 292 -12.92 -5.34 -21.05
C ASP A 292 -13.78 -5.93 -19.91
N GLY A 293 -15.05 -6.21 -20.16
CA GLY A 293 -16.00 -6.71 -19.18
C GLY A 293 -16.62 -5.64 -18.26
N LYS A 294 -16.39 -4.34 -18.52
CA LYS A 294 -16.87 -3.24 -17.65
C LYS A 294 -18.35 -2.91 -17.85
N ILE A 295 -18.95 -2.30 -16.82
CA ILE A 295 -20.21 -1.55 -16.88
C ILE A 295 -19.86 -0.06 -16.74
N HIS A 296 -20.34 0.78 -17.66
CA HIS A 296 -20.06 2.22 -17.64
C HIS A 296 -20.61 2.89 -16.36
N PRO A 297 -19.84 3.74 -15.65
CA PRO A 297 -20.29 4.37 -14.40
C PRO A 297 -21.61 5.14 -14.51
N ASP A 298 -21.85 5.82 -15.64
CA ASP A 298 -23.11 6.55 -15.84
C ASP A 298 -24.33 5.61 -15.97
N ARG A 299 -24.14 4.35 -16.42
CA ARG A 299 -25.24 3.37 -16.45
C ARG A 299 -25.61 2.89 -15.05
N LEU A 300 -24.65 2.84 -14.12
CA LEU A 300 -24.94 2.52 -12.71
C LEU A 300 -25.74 3.64 -12.04
N ARG A 301 -25.50 4.91 -12.43
CA ARG A 301 -26.25 6.07 -11.92
C ARG A 301 -27.70 6.11 -12.41
N GLU A 302 -27.99 5.52 -13.57
CA GLU A 302 -29.34 5.42 -14.13
C GLU A 302 -30.17 4.29 -13.51
N ILE A 303 -29.53 3.31 -12.84
CA ILE A 303 -30.21 2.14 -12.27
C ILE A 303 -30.54 2.42 -10.80
N ALA A 304 -31.73 2.95 -10.55
CA ALA A 304 -32.27 3.09 -9.21
C ALA A 304 -32.80 1.74 -8.68
N GLY A 305 -32.28 1.28 -7.53
CA GLY A 305 -32.97 0.28 -6.67
C GLY A 305 -32.46 -1.17 -6.68
N GLY A 306 -31.27 -1.46 -7.19
CA GLY A 306 -30.68 -2.82 -7.12
C GLY A 306 -29.63 -2.96 -6.02
N ASN A 307 -29.93 -3.76 -4.98
CA ASN A 307 -28.93 -4.21 -4.01
C ASN A 307 -28.05 -5.30 -4.65
N TYR A 308 -26.73 -5.10 -4.64
CA TYR A 308 -25.73 -6.13 -4.99
C TYR A 308 -24.86 -6.52 -3.79
N LEU A 309 -25.45 -6.52 -2.59
CA LEU A 309 -24.97 -7.28 -1.44
C LEU A 309 -25.88 -8.50 -1.26
#